data_AF-A0A7C5L6N3-F1
#
_entry.id   AF-A0A7C5L6N3-F1
#
_cell.length_a   1.000
_cell.length_b   1.000
_cell.length_c   1.000
_cell.angle_alpha   90.00
_cell.angle_beta   90.00
_cell.angle_gamma   90.00
#
_symmetry.space_group_name_H-M   'P 1'
#
loop_
_entity.id
_entity.type
_entity.pdbx_description
1 polymer ?
#
loop_
_entity_poly.entity_id
_entity_poly.type
_entity_poly.pdbx_seq_one_letter_code
_entity_poly.pdbx_strand_id
1 'polypeptide(L)'
;MKDLSGLPIMHFERRKVDFGKVKKGEKREHTFHFTNTGEGPLTIDIISACDCTTVEYERGKTWQPGESGDIHVIFDSSSKDEGETITIDIILRQTAGKEQYPIIESLQYTFE
;
A
#
# COMPACT_ATOMS: atom_id res chain seq x y z
N MET A 1 -14.43 4.80 -24.68
CA MET A 1 -13.78 3.74 -23.88
C MET A 1 -12.55 4.39 -23.27
N LYS A 2 -12.40 4.38 -21.94
CA LYS A 2 -11.22 4.98 -21.29
C LYS A 2 -10.00 4.17 -21.72
N ASP A 3 -9.10 4.81 -22.45
CA ASP A 3 -7.85 4.22 -22.92
C ASP A 3 -6.92 4.11 -21.70
N LEU A 4 -6.80 2.90 -21.16
CA LEU A 4 -5.94 2.59 -20.00
C LEU A 4 -4.56 2.08 -20.43
N SER A 5 -4.26 2.14 -21.74
CA SER A 5 -3.02 1.65 -22.34
C SER A 5 -1.81 2.41 -21.79
N GLY A 6 -0.79 1.70 -21.32
CA GLY A 6 0.42 2.31 -20.77
C GLY A 6 0.33 2.87 -19.34
N LEU A 7 -0.76 2.60 -18.60
CA LEU A 7 -0.84 2.93 -17.17
C LEU A 7 -0.21 1.83 -16.31
N PRO A 8 0.43 2.17 -15.18
CA PRO A 8 0.83 1.18 -14.19
C PRO A 8 -0.41 0.61 -13.48
N ILE A 9 -0.37 -0.68 -13.14
CA ILE A 9 -1.43 -1.34 -12.36
C ILE A 9 -0.74 -2.05 -11.21
N MET A 10 -0.99 -1.58 -9.99
CA MET A 10 -0.45 -2.20 -8.78
C MET A 10 -1.40 -3.28 -8.29
N HIS A 11 -1.04 -4.54 -8.50
CA HIS A 11 -1.84 -5.67 -8.04
C HIS A 11 -1.29 -6.20 -6.73
N PHE A 12 -2.14 -6.27 -5.70
CA PHE A 12 -1.81 -6.91 -4.42
C PHE A 12 -2.50 -8.26 -4.32
N GLU A 13 -1.79 -9.29 -3.88
CA GLU A 13 -2.38 -10.60 -3.59
C GLU A 13 -3.42 -10.50 -2.47
N ARG A 14 -3.09 -9.70 -1.44
CA ARG A 14 -3.99 -9.40 -0.33
C ARG A 14 -3.94 -7.91 -0.02
N ARG A 15 -5.12 -7.29 -0.02
CA ARG A 15 -5.31 -5.88 0.40
C ARG A 15 -5.81 -5.75 1.83
N LYS A 16 -6.20 -6.86 2.46
CA LYS A 16 -6.79 -6.90 3.79
C LYS A 16 -6.07 -7.91 4.67
N VAL A 17 -5.72 -7.50 5.88
CA VAL A 17 -5.05 -8.33 6.88
C VAL A 17 -5.81 -8.22 8.18
N ASP A 18 -6.03 -9.35 8.83
CA ASP A 18 -6.58 -9.37 10.18
C ASP A 18 -5.47 -9.80 11.15
N PHE A 19 -5.05 -8.88 12.01
CA PHE A 19 -4.10 -9.18 13.07
C PHE A 19 -4.75 -9.91 14.25
N GLY A 20 -6.08 -9.97 14.29
CA GLY A 20 -6.85 -10.51 15.38
C GLY A 20 -6.56 -9.77 16.68
N LYS A 21 -6.50 -10.52 17.79
CA LYS A 21 -6.30 -9.94 19.11
C LYS A 21 -4.89 -9.38 19.29
N VAL A 22 -4.77 -8.07 19.44
CA VAL A 22 -3.50 -7.37 19.66
C VAL A 22 -3.51 -6.76 21.05
N LYS A 23 -2.51 -7.10 21.87
CA LYS A 23 -2.39 -6.50 23.20
C LYS A 23 -1.84 -5.08 23.09
N LYS A 24 -2.32 -4.17 23.93
CA LYS A 24 -1.77 -2.81 24.01
C LYS A 24 -0.24 -2.83 24.23
N GLY A 25 0.48 -2.12 23.37
CA GLY A 25 1.94 -2.08 23.36
C GLY A 25 2.61 -3.20 22.56
N GLU A 26 1.83 -4.08 21.94
CA GLU A 26 2.31 -5.10 21.02
C GLU A 26 2.51 -4.50 19.62
N LYS A 27 3.55 -4.95 18.94
CA LYS A 27 3.83 -4.59 17.56
C LYS A 27 3.49 -5.75 16.65
N ARG A 28 2.78 -5.47 15.56
CA ARG A 28 2.46 -6.44 14.52
C ARG A 28 3.05 -6.01 13.21
N GLU A 29 3.62 -6.96 12.50
CA GLU A 29 4.30 -6.71 11.24
C GLU A 29 3.64 -7.52 10.14
N HIS A 30 3.52 -6.91 8.97
CA HIS A 30 3.05 -7.60 7.79
C HIS A 30 3.76 -7.07 6.56
N THR A 31 3.97 -7.93 5.57
CA THR A 31 4.54 -7.54 4.29
C THR A 31 3.50 -7.74 3.21
N PHE A 32 3.10 -6.64 2.58
CA PHE A 32 2.22 -6.65 1.43
C PHE A 32 3.06 -6.80 0.17
N HIS A 33 2.90 -7.92 -0.50
CA HIS A 33 3.49 -8.18 -1.80
C HIS A 33 2.60 -7.58 -2.89
N PHE A 34 3.21 -6.84 -3.80
CA PHE A 34 2.55 -6.31 -4.98
C PHE A 34 3.32 -6.61 -6.25
N THR A 35 2.61 -6.65 -7.36
CA THR A 35 3.16 -6.82 -8.70
C THR A 35 2.61 -5.74 -9.61
N ASN A 36 3.47 -5.12 -10.42
CA ASN A 36 3.04 -4.23 -11.48
C ASN A 36 2.49 -5.08 -12.64
N THR A 37 1.18 -5.25 -12.72
CA THR A 37 0.52 -5.95 -13.83
C THR A 37 0.08 -4.99 -14.95
N GLY A 38 0.49 -3.73 -14.87
CA GLY A 38 0.18 -2.71 -15.88
C GLY A 38 1.16 -2.73 -17.04
N GLU A 39 0.94 -1.82 -17.97
CA GLU A 39 1.83 -1.62 -19.13
C GLU A 39 2.79 -0.45 -18.92
N GLY A 40 2.53 0.39 -17.91
CA GLY A 40 3.36 1.53 -17.54
C GLY A 40 4.30 1.25 -16.37
N PRO A 41 5.37 2.05 -16.22
CA PRO A 41 6.23 2.01 -15.03
C PRO A 41 5.44 2.47 -13.79
N LEU A 42 5.57 1.71 -12.71
CA LEU A 42 4.94 1.98 -11.42
C LEU A 42 5.95 2.61 -10.49
N THR A 43 5.63 3.79 -9.94
CA THR A 43 6.43 4.45 -8.91
C THR A 43 5.51 4.88 -7.78
N ILE A 44 5.87 4.57 -6.53
CA ILE A 44 5.13 5.04 -5.36
C ILE A 44 5.54 6.48 -5.08
N ASP A 45 4.58 7.41 -5.05
CA ASP A 45 4.84 8.83 -4.74
C ASP A 45 4.76 9.06 -3.22
N ILE A 46 3.63 8.65 -2.63
CA ILE A 46 3.29 8.89 -1.23
C ILE A 46 2.56 7.67 -0.68
N ILE A 47 2.89 7.28 0.55
CA ILE A 47 2.06 6.37 1.34
C ILE A 47 1.54 7.15 2.53
N SER A 48 0.22 7.28 2.62
CA SER A 48 -0.48 7.86 3.76
C SER A 48 -0.98 6.73 4.65
N ALA A 49 -0.51 6.70 5.90
CA ALA A 49 -0.92 5.74 6.91
C ALA A 49 -1.15 6.48 8.24
N CYS A 50 -1.85 5.84 9.17
CA CYS A 50 -1.91 6.28 10.56
C CYS A 50 -0.50 6.42 11.15
N ASP A 51 -0.26 7.44 12.00
CA ASP A 51 1.04 7.62 12.70
C ASP A 51 1.43 6.40 13.55
N CYS A 52 0.45 5.56 13.91
CA CYS A 52 0.62 4.28 14.57
C CYS A 52 1.22 3.17 13.66
N THR A 53 1.37 3.43 12.36
CA THR A 53 1.85 2.49 11.35
C THR A 53 3.13 3.02 10.73
N THR A 54 4.23 2.32 10.94
CA THR A 54 5.45 2.56 10.18
C THR A 54 5.40 1.77 8.88
N VAL A 55 5.68 2.42 7.76
CA VAL A 55 5.71 1.78 6.45
C VAL A 55 7.10 1.88 5.85
N GLU A 56 7.68 0.72 5.55
CA GLU A 56 8.99 0.55 4.92
C GLU A 56 8.81 -0.01 3.52
N TYR A 57 9.41 0.66 2.53
CA TYR A 57 9.34 0.30 1.11
C TYR A 57 10.50 0.95 0.35
N GLU A 58 10.75 0.48 -0.86
CA GLU A 58 11.82 1.01 -1.73
C GLU A 58 11.42 2.38 -2.34
N ARG A 59 11.58 3.45 -1.55
CA ARG A 59 11.29 4.84 -1.98
C ARG A 59 12.07 5.23 -3.22
N GLY A 60 11.37 5.81 -4.20
CA GLY A 60 11.98 6.26 -5.46
C GLY A 60 12.31 5.14 -6.44
N LYS A 61 12.08 3.87 -6.07
CA LYS A 61 12.14 2.77 -7.03
C LYS A 61 10.98 2.84 -7.99
N THR A 62 11.26 2.42 -9.22
CA THR A 62 10.28 2.30 -10.30
C THR A 62 10.23 0.84 -10.71
N TRP A 63 9.07 0.22 -10.59
CA TRP A 63 8.80 -1.16 -10.98
C TRP A 63 8.26 -1.18 -12.40
N GLN A 64 8.98 -1.85 -13.30
CA GLN A 64 8.54 -2.09 -14.68
C GLN A 64 7.38 -3.09 -14.72
N PRO A 65 6.63 -3.17 -15.83
CA PRO A 65 5.63 -4.21 -16.06
C PRO A 65 6.18 -5.61 -15.75
N GLY A 66 5.49 -6.35 -14.88
CA GLY A 66 5.86 -7.68 -14.39
C GLY A 66 6.79 -7.70 -13.18
N GLU A 67 7.36 -6.56 -12.78
CA GLU A 67 8.18 -6.50 -11.57
C GLU A 67 7.30 -6.48 -10.31
N SER A 68 7.84 -7.04 -9.23
CA SER A 68 7.19 -7.10 -7.94
C SER A 68 7.97 -6.32 -6.89
N GLY A 69 7.27 -5.89 -5.86
CA GLY A 69 7.83 -5.17 -4.74
C GLY A 69 7.06 -5.46 -3.46
N ASP A 70 7.66 -5.03 -2.36
CA ASP A 70 7.18 -5.31 -1.02
C ASP A 70 6.93 -4.01 -0.26
N ILE A 71 5.86 -3.99 0.51
CA ILE A 71 5.54 -2.92 1.46
C ILE A 71 5.45 -3.55 2.84
N HIS A 72 6.46 -3.32 3.66
CA HIS A 72 6.50 -3.79 5.04
C HIS A 72 5.81 -2.76 5.92
N VAL A 73 4.74 -3.19 6.57
CA VAL A 73 3.99 -2.40 7.55
C VAL A 73 4.29 -2.91 8.95
N ILE A 74 4.53 -1.99 9.87
CA ILE A 74 4.75 -2.24 11.28
C ILE A 74 3.68 -1.44 12.03
N PHE A 75 2.67 -2.13 12.52
CA PHE A 75 1.63 -1.57 13.36
C PHE A 75 2.08 -1.57 14.82
N ASP A 76 2.04 -0.41 15.46
CA ASP A 76 2.29 -0.22 16.88
C ASP A 76 0.98 0.11 17.61
N SER A 77 0.49 -0.86 18.39
CA SER A 77 -0.75 -0.70 19.18
C SER A 77 -0.58 0.13 20.45
N SER A 78 0.63 0.65 20.75
CA SER A 78 0.87 1.45 21.96
C SER A 78 -0.03 2.68 22.03
N SER A 79 -0.41 3.23 20.88
CA SER A 79 -1.29 4.40 20.73
C SER A 79 -2.77 4.05 20.57
N LYS A 80 -3.13 2.76 20.60
CA LYS A 80 -4.49 2.26 20.40
C LYS A 80 -5.05 1.70 21.69
N ASP A 81 -6.32 2.01 21.95
CA ASP A 81 -7.04 1.59 23.16
C ASP A 81 -8.08 0.50 22.87
N GLU A 82 -8.58 0.44 21.63
CA GLU A 82 -9.58 -0.53 21.17
C GLU A 82 -9.29 -0.99 19.74
N GLY A 83 -9.85 -2.14 19.38
CA GLY A 83 -9.75 -2.69 18.03
C GLY A 83 -10.42 -1.81 16.98
N GLU A 84 -9.72 -1.51 15.90
CA GLU A 84 -10.25 -0.74 14.78
C GLU A 84 -9.68 -1.20 13.44
N THR A 85 -10.23 -0.65 12.35
CA THR A 85 -9.71 -0.87 10.99
C THR A 85 -8.86 0.31 10.59
N ILE A 86 -7.58 0.06 10.31
CA ILE A 86 -6.67 1.07 9.80
C ILE A 86 -6.58 0.93 8.28
N THR A 87 -6.70 2.06 7.58
CA THR A 87 -6.52 2.14 6.13
C THR A 87 -5.17 2.81 5.84
N ILE A 88 -4.48 2.28 4.84
CA ILE A 88 -3.23 2.80 4.28
C ILE A 88 -3.50 3.13 2.82
N ASP A 89 -3.36 4.40 2.46
CA ASP A 89 -3.53 4.86 1.09
C ASP A 89 -2.16 5.02 0.42
N ILE A 90 -2.01 4.38 -0.72
CA ILE A 90 -0.80 4.39 -1.53
C ILE A 90 -1.11 5.18 -2.79
N ILE A 91 -0.43 6.31 -2.94
CA ILE A 91 -0.56 7.21 -4.09
C ILE A 91 0.61 6.93 -5.03
N LEU A 92 0.29 6.53 -6.25
CA LEU A 92 1.28 6.27 -7.28
C LEU A 92 1.56 7.53 -8.10
N ARG A 93 2.84 7.70 -8.45
CA ARG A 93 3.30 8.77 -9.32
C ARG A 93 3.01 8.40 -10.77
N GLN A 94 1.94 8.95 -11.32
CA GLN A 94 1.61 8.74 -12.73
C GLN A 94 2.41 9.69 -13.63
N THR A 95 3.27 9.13 -14.48
CA THR A 95 4.05 9.89 -15.49
C THR A 95 3.52 9.71 -16.91
N ALA A 96 2.71 8.67 -17.15
CA ALA A 96 2.09 8.37 -18.44
C ALA A 96 0.57 8.51 -18.32
N GLY A 97 -0.05 9.36 -19.15
CA GLY A 97 -1.50 9.55 -19.18
C GLY A 97 -1.87 11.03 -19.28
N LYS A 98 -2.65 11.40 -20.31
CA LYS A 98 -3.16 12.76 -20.50
C LYS A 98 -4.20 13.17 -19.44
N GLU A 99 -4.68 12.23 -18.63
CA GLU A 99 -5.59 12.46 -17.51
C GLU A 99 -4.82 12.38 -16.20
N GLN A 100 -4.82 13.50 -15.47
CA GLN A 100 -3.98 13.80 -14.31
C GLN A 100 -4.57 13.24 -13.00
N TYR A 101 -5.22 12.07 -13.05
CA TYR A 101 -5.79 11.46 -11.86
C TYR A 101 -4.72 10.64 -11.12
N PRO A 102 -4.51 10.86 -9.82
CA PRO A 102 -3.63 9.99 -9.05
C PRO A 102 -4.22 8.57 -9.00
N ILE A 103 -3.38 7.57 -9.24
CA ILE A 103 -3.75 6.18 -8.99
C ILE A 103 -3.56 5.93 -7.51
N ILE A 104 -4.65 5.63 -6.80
CA ILE A 104 -4.66 5.41 -5.37
C ILE A 104 -5.04 3.95 -5.11
N GLU A 105 -4.18 3.23 -4.42
CA GLU A 105 -4.47 1.90 -3.88
C GLU A 105 -4.70 2.02 -2.37
N SER A 106 -5.71 1.33 -1.85
CA SER A 106 -5.96 1.27 -0.41
C SER A 106 -5.70 -0.14 0.11
N LEU A 107 -4.87 -0.22 1.14
CA LEU A 107 -4.67 -1.41 1.96
C LEU A 107 -5.36 -1.19 3.29
N GLN A 108 -5.86 -2.27 3.88
CA GLN A 108 -6.55 -2.22 5.17
C GLN A 108 -6.02 -3.33 6.05
N TYR A 109 -5.93 -3.03 7.34
CA TYR A 109 -5.77 -4.07 8.34
C TYR A 109 -6.68 -3.82 9.53
N THR A 110 -7.09 -4.92 10.17
CA THR A 110 -7.96 -4.92 11.34
C THR A 110 -7.25 -5.54 12.52
N PHE A 111 -7.61 -5.10 13.71
CA PHE A 111 -7.20 -5.72 14.97
C PHE A 111 -8.33 -5.62 16.00
N GLU A 112 -8.30 -6.53 16.98
CA GLU A 112 -9.25 -6.65 18.09
C GLU A 112 -8.57 -6.50 19.45
#